data_AF-A0A7S0MLR9-F1
#
_entry.id   AF-A0A7S0MLR9-F1
#
_cell.length_a   1.000
_cell.length_b   1.000
_cell.length_c   1.000
_cell.angle_alpha   90.00
_cell.angle_beta   90.00
_cell.angle_gamma   90.00
#
_symmetry.space_group_name_H-M   'P 1'
#
loop_
_entity.id
_entity.type
_entity.pdbx_description
1 polymer ?
#
loop_
_entity_poly.entity_id
_entity_poly.type
_entity_poly.pdbx_seq_one_letter_code
_entity_poly.pdbx_strand_id
1 'polypeptide(L)'
;MVLFYGGWLSQFYPVSFKDASGQAYNCCEQYMMSNKAKHFGDEEARRKIMMASKPQVHKSIGRTVRNFNADEWDKVCDEIVFHGNFLKFSQNKELRSKLLGTGEKLIAEASPTDRIWGIGLAAADPLAHNVATWEGQNRLGKAIMRVRELLRDSEDGESFPVAGAEPGAAAAAPASAEASGAAAGGSPRPRAAPRARGPASTKRVQGGWSPPARR
;
A
#
# COMPACT_ATOMS: atom_id res chain seq x y z
N MET A 1 -2.61 -26.47 6.89
CA MET A 1 -2.54 -25.00 6.92
C MET A 1 -1.24 -24.51 6.29
N VAL A 2 -1.11 -23.21 6.05
CA VAL A 2 0.10 -22.50 5.62
C VAL A 2 0.36 -21.39 6.62
N LEU A 3 1.38 -21.55 7.46
CA LEU A 3 1.88 -20.50 8.35
C LEU A 3 2.93 -19.67 7.61
N PHE A 4 2.91 -18.36 7.75
CA PHE A 4 3.93 -17.47 7.16
C PHE A 4 4.28 -16.31 8.07
N TYR A 5 5.56 -15.90 8.04
CA TYR A 5 6.03 -14.67 8.65
C TYR A 5 7.04 -14.04 7.68
N GLY A 6 6.60 -13.04 6.91
CA GLY A 6 7.30 -12.61 5.70
C GLY A 6 6.95 -13.47 4.47
N GLY A 7 7.84 -13.50 3.47
CA GLY A 7 7.62 -14.23 2.22
C GLY A 7 6.50 -13.67 1.34
N TRP A 8 6.13 -14.41 0.28
CA TRP A 8 5.22 -13.94 -0.78
C TRP A 8 3.78 -13.67 -0.33
N LEU A 9 3.34 -14.20 0.82
CA LEU A 9 2.05 -13.91 1.42
C LEU A 9 2.02 -12.57 2.18
N SER A 10 3.17 -12.09 2.67
CA SER A 10 3.23 -10.89 3.51
C SER A 10 2.88 -9.59 2.78
N GLN A 11 2.35 -8.62 3.53
CA GLN A 11 2.17 -7.23 3.10
C GLN A 11 3.48 -6.55 2.69
N PHE A 12 4.61 -6.99 3.27
CA PHE A 12 5.96 -6.45 3.08
C PHE A 12 6.67 -7.02 1.85
N TYR A 13 6.07 -7.99 1.14
CA TYR A 13 6.69 -8.60 -0.03
C TYR A 13 6.84 -7.57 -1.17
N PRO A 14 8.05 -7.38 -1.72
CA PRO A 14 8.28 -6.41 -2.79
C PRO A 14 7.67 -6.93 -4.10
N VAL A 15 6.60 -6.29 -4.56
CA VAL A 15 5.90 -6.63 -5.80
C VAL A 15 5.14 -5.42 -6.32
N SER A 16 5.25 -5.15 -7.62
CA SER A 16 4.54 -4.04 -8.26
C SER A 16 3.11 -4.43 -8.60
N PHE A 17 2.17 -3.53 -8.33
CA PHE A 17 0.79 -3.59 -8.83
C PHE A 17 0.22 -2.17 -8.91
N LYS A 18 -0.90 -1.99 -9.62
CA LYS A 18 -1.58 -0.71 -9.78
C LYS A 18 -3.02 -0.78 -9.27
N ASP A 19 -3.57 0.34 -8.81
CA ASP A 19 -5.02 0.48 -8.64
C ASP A 19 -5.73 0.90 -9.94
N ALA A 20 -7.05 1.02 -9.89
CA ALA A 20 -7.88 1.40 -11.04
C ALA A 20 -7.60 2.82 -11.58
N SER A 21 -6.96 3.70 -10.79
CA SER A 21 -6.50 5.03 -11.25
C SER A 21 -5.12 4.97 -11.93
N GLY A 22 -4.49 3.79 -12.00
CA GLY A 22 -3.15 3.61 -12.53
C GLY A 22 -2.03 3.91 -11.55
N GLN A 23 -2.34 4.30 -10.31
CA GLN A 23 -1.34 4.55 -9.27
C GLN A 23 -0.62 3.24 -8.94
N ALA A 24 0.71 3.23 -9.11
CA ALA A 24 1.55 2.09 -8.78
C ALA A 24 1.91 2.04 -7.29
N TYR A 25 2.01 0.83 -6.76
CA TYR A 25 2.44 0.48 -5.41
C TYR A 25 3.52 -0.60 -5.50
N ASN A 26 4.48 -0.60 -4.57
CA ASN A 26 5.61 -1.54 -4.57
C ASN A 26 5.50 -2.70 -3.56
N CYS A 27 4.47 -2.67 -2.71
CA CYS A 27 4.05 -3.71 -1.78
C CYS A 27 2.66 -3.37 -1.23
N CYS A 28 1.97 -4.33 -0.60
CA CYS A 28 0.64 -4.07 -0.04
C CYS A 28 0.67 -3.17 1.21
N GLU A 29 1.78 -3.15 1.97
CA GLU A 29 1.95 -2.20 3.08
C GLU A 29 1.89 -0.75 2.59
N GLN A 30 2.48 -0.44 1.43
CA GLN A 30 2.40 0.89 0.83
C GLN A 30 0.95 1.26 0.49
N TYR A 31 0.20 0.32 -0.10
CA TYR A 31 -1.21 0.50 -0.43
C TYR A 31 -2.07 0.71 0.82
N MET A 32 -1.90 -0.13 1.85
CA MET A 32 -2.66 -0.03 3.09
C MET A 32 -2.40 1.30 3.81
N MET A 33 -1.13 1.69 3.97
CA MET A 33 -0.77 2.93 4.67
C MET A 33 -1.12 4.19 3.87
N SER A 34 -1.04 4.16 2.53
CA SER A 34 -1.46 5.30 1.71
C SER A 34 -2.98 5.53 1.76
N ASN A 35 -3.77 4.44 1.76
CA ASN A 35 -5.23 4.52 1.90
C ASN A 35 -5.64 4.90 3.32
N LYS A 36 -4.90 4.46 4.35
CA LYS A 36 -5.06 4.96 5.73
C LYS A 36 -4.87 6.48 5.80
N ALA A 37 -3.77 6.98 5.24
CA ALA A 37 -3.49 8.42 5.21
C ALA A 37 -4.55 9.20 4.41
N LYS A 38 -5.00 8.66 3.27
CA LYS A 38 -6.09 9.22 2.45
C LYS A 38 -7.41 9.31 3.23
N HIS A 39 -7.78 8.25 3.96
CA HIS A 39 -9.02 8.14 4.72
C HIS A 39 -9.11 9.21 5.83
N PHE A 40 -8.03 9.44 6.58
CA PHE A 40 -7.97 10.47 7.62
C PHE A 40 -7.57 11.88 7.12
N GLY A 41 -7.53 12.09 5.80
CA GLY A 41 -7.23 13.38 5.17
C GLY A 41 -5.77 13.84 5.27
N ASP A 42 -4.83 12.96 5.65
CA ASP A 42 -3.42 13.29 5.80
C ASP A 42 -2.64 13.09 4.48
N GLU A 43 -2.89 13.99 3.53
CA GLU A 43 -2.24 13.96 2.21
C GLU A 43 -0.71 14.13 2.30
N GLU A 44 -0.18 14.78 3.34
CA GLU A 44 1.26 14.89 3.56
C GLU A 44 1.89 13.55 3.94
N ALA A 45 1.25 12.79 4.85
CA ALA A 45 1.66 11.44 5.19
C ALA A 45 1.53 10.51 3.97
N ARG A 46 0.41 10.60 3.24
CA ARG A 46 0.19 9.86 1.99
C ARG A 46 1.30 10.10 0.98
N ARG A 47 1.64 11.36 0.69
CA ARG A 47 2.75 11.73 -0.20
C ARG A 47 4.09 11.17 0.27
N LYS A 48 4.40 11.21 1.57
CA LYS A 48 5.62 10.61 2.15
C LYS A 48 5.64 9.08 1.95
N ILE A 49 4.50 8.40 2.12
CA ILE A 49 4.36 6.96 1.88
C ILE A 49 4.57 6.62 0.40
N MET A 50 4.00 7.40 -0.52
CA MET A 50 4.15 7.15 -1.97
C MET A 50 5.57 7.39 -2.48
N MET A 51 6.34 8.32 -1.88
CA MET A 51 7.75 8.52 -2.21
C MET A 51 8.70 7.49 -1.57
N ALA A 52 8.31 6.86 -0.47
CA ALA A 52 9.15 5.88 0.21
C ALA A 52 9.16 4.54 -0.55
N SER A 53 10.30 3.84 -0.53
CA SER A 53 10.45 2.53 -1.19
C SER A 53 10.46 1.34 -0.24
N LYS A 54 10.65 1.53 1.06
CA LYS A 54 10.81 0.44 2.05
C LYS A 54 9.54 0.25 2.90
N PRO A 55 9.00 -0.97 3.06
CA PRO A 55 7.77 -1.21 3.82
C PRO A 55 7.87 -0.83 5.30
N GLN A 56 9.05 -0.93 5.90
CA GLN A 56 9.30 -0.42 7.26
C GLN A 56 9.04 1.10 7.37
N VAL A 57 9.35 1.86 6.32
CA VAL A 57 9.12 3.31 6.28
C VAL A 57 7.64 3.63 6.05
N HIS A 58 6.95 2.87 5.18
CA HIS A 58 5.50 2.97 5.03
C HIS A 58 4.78 2.75 6.36
N LYS A 59 5.09 1.64 7.06
CA LYS A 59 4.52 1.31 8.38
C LYS A 59 4.84 2.37 9.44
N SER A 60 6.05 2.94 9.40
CA SER A 60 6.45 4.01 10.32
C SER A 60 5.61 5.27 10.15
N ILE A 61 5.45 5.75 8.90
CA ILE A 61 4.61 6.93 8.61
C ILE A 61 3.13 6.63 8.88
N GLY A 62 2.66 5.42 8.57
CA GLY A 62 1.30 4.96 8.83
C GLY A 62 0.89 4.90 10.31
N ARG A 63 1.87 4.84 11.23
CA ARG A 63 1.65 4.98 12.69
C ARG A 63 1.48 6.44 13.13
N THR A 64 1.93 7.41 12.33
CA THR A 64 1.89 8.85 12.64
C THR A 64 0.93 9.63 11.74
N VAL A 65 -0.07 8.95 11.16
CA VAL A 65 -1.15 9.60 10.37
C VAL A 65 -1.98 10.49 11.30
N ARG A 66 -2.14 11.76 10.92
CA ARG A 66 -2.99 12.72 11.64
C ARG A 66 -4.46 12.30 11.61
N ASN A 67 -5.22 12.77 12.59
CA ASN A 67 -6.66 12.49 12.75
C ASN A 67 -7.04 11.00 12.88
N PHE A 68 -6.07 10.10 13.11
CA PHE A 68 -6.33 8.67 13.20
C PHE A 68 -7.32 8.33 14.31
N ASN A 69 -8.44 7.71 13.92
CA ASN A 69 -9.41 7.09 14.81
C ASN A 69 -9.36 5.57 14.65
N ALA A 70 -9.22 4.82 15.74
CA ALA A 70 -9.11 3.37 15.70
C ALA A 70 -10.42 2.68 15.28
N ASP A 71 -11.56 3.12 15.82
CA ASP A 71 -12.87 2.52 15.57
C ASP A 71 -13.40 2.83 14.17
N GLU A 72 -13.01 3.98 13.60
CA GLU A 72 -13.28 4.32 12.21
C GLU A 72 -12.41 3.48 11.27
N TRP A 73 -11.10 3.34 11.59
CA TRP A 73 -10.19 2.51 10.82
C TRP A 73 -10.59 1.03 10.83
N ASP A 74 -11.06 0.51 11.96
CA ASP A 74 -11.43 -0.90 12.09
C ASP A 74 -12.53 -1.30 11.09
N LYS A 75 -13.48 -0.40 10.82
CA LYS A 75 -14.59 -0.59 9.86
C LYS A 75 -14.17 -0.68 8.40
N VAL A 76 -12.98 -0.17 8.04
CA VAL A 76 -12.55 -0.05 6.62
C VAL A 76 -11.25 -0.79 6.31
N CYS A 77 -10.44 -1.10 7.31
CA CYS A 77 -9.08 -1.61 7.10
C CYS A 77 -9.04 -3.01 6.48
N ASP A 78 -10.00 -3.87 6.81
CA ASP A 78 -10.08 -5.23 6.28
C ASP A 78 -10.38 -5.24 4.76
N GLU A 79 -11.31 -4.40 4.28
CA GLU A 79 -11.54 -4.24 2.83
C GLU A 79 -10.34 -3.61 2.11
N ILE A 80 -9.66 -2.64 2.73
CA ILE A 80 -8.44 -2.04 2.16
C ILE A 80 -7.33 -3.09 2.01
N VAL A 81 -7.12 -3.94 3.02
CA VAL A 81 -6.13 -5.02 2.96
C VAL A 81 -6.56 -6.12 1.97
N PHE A 82 -7.85 -6.46 1.91
CA PHE A 82 -8.41 -7.35 0.90
C PHE A 82 -8.13 -6.83 -0.53
N HIS A 83 -8.48 -5.59 -0.85
CA HIS A 83 -8.23 -4.99 -2.17
C HIS A 83 -6.73 -4.90 -2.49
N GLY A 84 -5.89 -4.51 -1.54
CA GLY A 84 -4.43 -4.48 -1.73
C GLY A 84 -3.84 -5.85 -2.07
N ASN A 85 -4.32 -6.92 -1.41
CA ASN A 85 -3.94 -8.29 -1.75
C ASN A 85 -4.55 -8.72 -3.10
N PHE A 86 -5.81 -8.39 -3.39
CA PHE A 86 -6.45 -8.72 -4.67
C PHE A 86 -5.68 -8.14 -5.85
N LEU A 87 -5.28 -6.85 -5.80
CA LEU A 87 -4.49 -6.21 -6.85
C LEU A 87 -3.12 -6.88 -7.01
N LYS A 88 -2.43 -7.18 -5.89
CA LYS A 88 -1.17 -7.94 -5.88
C LYS A 88 -1.31 -9.30 -6.57
N PHE A 89 -2.29 -10.12 -6.18
CA PHE A 89 -2.42 -11.49 -6.66
C PHE A 89 -3.00 -11.55 -8.08
N SER A 90 -4.03 -10.76 -8.41
CA SER A 90 -4.63 -10.72 -9.76
C SER A 90 -3.64 -10.30 -10.85
N GLN A 91 -2.76 -9.33 -10.58
CA GLN A 91 -1.83 -8.77 -11.57
C GLN A 91 -0.53 -9.58 -11.70
N ASN A 92 -0.19 -10.41 -10.71
CA ASN A 92 1.07 -11.18 -10.70
C ASN A 92 0.80 -12.68 -10.85
N LYS A 93 0.81 -13.17 -12.10
CA LYS A 93 0.42 -14.56 -12.46
C LYS A 93 1.12 -15.65 -11.64
N GLU A 94 2.41 -15.50 -11.33
CA GLU A 94 3.16 -16.46 -10.50
C GLU A 94 2.63 -16.49 -9.06
N LEU A 95 2.31 -15.31 -8.48
CA LEU A 95 1.74 -15.21 -7.13
C LEU A 95 0.30 -15.72 -7.09
N ARG A 96 -0.50 -15.47 -8.15
CA ARG A 96 -1.84 -16.06 -8.34
C ARG A 96 -1.77 -17.58 -8.28
N SER A 97 -0.90 -18.18 -9.10
CA SER A 97 -0.71 -19.64 -9.15
C SER A 97 -0.25 -20.21 -7.79
N LYS A 98 0.69 -19.54 -7.10
CA LYS A 98 1.12 -19.92 -5.74
C LYS A 98 -0.02 -19.84 -4.72
N LEU A 99 -0.88 -18.83 -4.79
CA LEU A 99 -2.03 -18.67 -3.91
C LEU A 99 -3.09 -19.75 -4.15
N LEU A 100 -3.49 -19.97 -5.41
CA LEU A 100 -4.45 -21.00 -5.78
C LEU A 100 -3.93 -22.41 -5.45
N GLY A 101 -2.63 -22.66 -5.65
CA GLY A 101 -1.93 -23.88 -5.25
C GLY A 101 -1.89 -24.15 -3.73
N THR A 102 -2.36 -23.23 -2.88
CA THR A 102 -2.62 -23.54 -1.47
C THR A 102 -3.86 -24.44 -1.29
N GLY A 103 -4.75 -24.55 -2.29
CA GLY A 103 -6.01 -25.28 -2.19
C GLY A 103 -6.86 -24.77 -1.03
N GLU A 104 -7.49 -25.67 -0.27
CA GLU A 104 -8.31 -25.31 0.91
C GLU A 104 -7.49 -25.13 2.19
N LYS A 105 -6.16 -25.05 2.12
CA LYS A 105 -5.33 -24.88 3.33
C LYS A 105 -5.64 -23.53 3.97
N LEU A 106 -6.00 -23.55 5.25
CA LEU A 106 -6.04 -22.36 6.10
C LEU A 106 -4.70 -21.60 6.01
N ILE A 107 -4.74 -20.29 5.73
CA ILE A 107 -3.57 -19.41 5.65
C ILE A 107 -3.52 -18.54 6.91
N ALA A 108 -2.34 -18.40 7.53
CA ALA A 108 -2.19 -17.59 8.73
C ALA A 108 -0.85 -16.86 8.86
N GLU A 109 -0.92 -15.58 9.26
CA GLU A 109 0.28 -14.81 9.57
C GLU A 109 0.77 -15.17 10.99
N ALA A 110 1.85 -15.93 11.03
CA ALA A 110 2.53 -16.42 12.22
C ALA A 110 3.48 -15.36 12.82
N SER A 111 2.91 -14.18 13.08
CA SER A 111 3.57 -13.09 13.80
C SER A 111 3.41 -13.29 15.31
N PRO A 112 4.49 -13.40 16.09
CA PRO A 112 4.42 -13.51 17.55
C PRO A 112 4.08 -12.19 18.26
N THR A 113 4.00 -11.07 17.53
CA THR A 113 3.75 -9.73 18.11
C THR A 113 2.54 -9.01 17.51
N ASP A 114 1.97 -9.51 16.41
CA ASP A 114 0.76 -8.95 15.81
C ASP A 114 -0.43 -9.88 16.06
N ARG A 115 -1.30 -9.47 17.00
CA ARG A 115 -2.54 -10.16 17.36
C ARG A 115 -3.77 -9.66 16.58
N ILE A 116 -3.62 -8.70 15.66
CA ILE A 116 -4.72 -8.19 14.82
C ILE A 116 -4.62 -8.84 13.44
N TRP A 117 -3.50 -8.65 12.75
CA TRP A 117 -3.28 -9.19 11.41
C TRP A 117 -2.79 -10.64 11.45
N GLY A 118 -2.03 -11.00 12.49
CA GLY A 118 -1.53 -12.35 12.74
C GLY A 118 -2.22 -13.11 13.88
N ILE A 119 -1.63 -14.24 14.24
CA ILE A 119 -2.13 -15.22 15.23
C ILE A 119 -1.54 -15.07 16.64
N GLY A 120 -0.60 -14.14 16.85
CA GLY A 120 0.12 -13.96 18.11
C GLY A 120 1.18 -15.02 18.44
N LEU A 121 1.46 -15.96 17.53
CA LEU A 121 2.42 -17.06 17.70
C LEU A 121 3.41 -17.10 16.53
N ALA A 122 4.64 -17.55 16.79
CA ALA A 122 5.66 -17.74 15.76
C ALA A 122 5.42 -19.02 14.95
N ALA A 123 5.85 -19.06 13.68
CA ALA A 123 5.63 -20.22 12.80
C ALA A 123 6.29 -21.54 13.28
N ALA A 124 7.27 -21.46 14.16
CA ALA A 124 7.96 -22.61 14.75
C ALA A 124 7.34 -23.07 16.09
N ASP A 125 6.35 -22.34 16.61
CA ASP A 125 5.63 -22.73 17.82
C ASP A 125 4.63 -23.88 17.49
N PRO A 126 4.68 -25.03 18.16
CA PRO A 126 3.70 -26.10 17.95
C PRO A 126 2.24 -25.66 18.13
N LEU A 127 1.98 -24.67 18.99
CA LEU A 127 0.65 -24.10 19.22
C LEU A 127 0.13 -23.30 18.01
N ALA A 128 1.01 -22.81 17.13
CA ALA A 128 0.59 -22.14 15.90
C ALA A 128 -0.16 -23.08 14.94
N HIS A 129 0.04 -24.40 15.07
CA HIS A 129 -0.67 -25.41 14.30
C HIS A 129 -2.08 -25.76 14.81
N ASN A 130 -2.51 -25.18 15.94
CA ASN A 130 -3.87 -25.34 16.46
C ASN A 130 -4.58 -23.98 16.51
N VAL A 131 -5.69 -23.84 15.77
CA VAL A 131 -6.46 -22.59 15.66
C VAL A 131 -7.05 -22.18 17.03
N ALA A 132 -7.37 -23.15 17.88
CA ALA A 132 -7.94 -22.88 19.21
C ALA A 132 -6.93 -22.29 20.21
N THR A 133 -5.63 -22.33 19.90
CA THR A 133 -4.56 -21.75 20.74
C THR A 133 -4.00 -20.44 20.18
N TRP A 134 -4.58 -19.90 19.11
CA TRP A 134 -4.18 -18.59 18.57
C TRP A 134 -4.63 -17.45 19.48
N GLU A 135 -3.71 -16.54 19.78
CA GLU A 135 -3.97 -15.33 20.57
C GLU A 135 -4.29 -14.10 19.71
N GLY A 136 -4.46 -14.30 18.39
CA GLY A 136 -4.64 -13.24 17.40
C GLY A 136 -5.73 -13.53 16.38
N GLN A 137 -6.24 -12.46 15.77
CA GLN A 137 -7.45 -12.50 14.93
C GLN A 137 -7.20 -13.02 13.51
N ASN A 138 -5.94 -13.15 13.07
CA ASN A 138 -5.53 -13.58 11.73
C ASN A 138 -6.24 -12.84 10.57
N ARG A 139 -6.46 -11.52 10.70
CA ARG A 139 -7.18 -10.75 9.66
C ARG A 139 -6.48 -10.81 8.30
N LEU A 140 -5.15 -10.85 8.27
CA LEU A 140 -4.41 -10.95 7.00
C LEU A 140 -4.64 -12.31 6.33
N GLY A 141 -4.57 -13.41 7.10
CA GLY A 141 -4.86 -14.74 6.57
C GLY A 141 -6.27 -14.85 6.00
N LYS A 142 -7.27 -14.33 6.72
CA LYS A 142 -8.67 -14.25 6.26
C LYS A 142 -8.81 -13.47 4.95
N ALA A 143 -8.23 -12.26 4.88
CA ALA A 143 -8.26 -11.44 3.68
C ALA A 143 -7.62 -12.14 2.46
N ILE A 144 -6.50 -12.83 2.66
CA ILE A 144 -5.83 -13.59 1.58
C ILE A 144 -6.66 -14.80 1.13
N MET A 145 -7.36 -15.51 2.03
CA MET A 145 -8.23 -16.62 1.65
C MET A 145 -9.46 -16.14 0.85
N ARG A 146 -10.08 -15.02 1.24
CA ARG A 146 -11.14 -14.39 0.44
C ARG A 146 -10.66 -13.95 -0.94
N VAL A 147 -9.40 -13.48 -1.07
CA VAL A 147 -8.79 -13.22 -2.39
C VAL A 147 -8.59 -14.50 -3.19
N ARG A 148 -8.21 -15.61 -2.56
CA ARG A 148 -8.07 -16.92 -3.23
C ARG A 148 -9.40 -17.43 -3.77
N GLU A 149 -10.48 -17.30 -2.99
CA GLU A 149 -11.85 -17.65 -3.38
C GLU A 149 -12.28 -16.84 -4.62
N LEU A 150 -12.26 -15.51 -4.53
CA LEU A 150 -12.64 -14.63 -5.66
C LEU A 150 -11.80 -14.87 -6.92
N LEU A 151 -10.51 -15.20 -6.78
CA LEU A 151 -9.65 -15.50 -7.93
C LEU A 151 -9.96 -16.87 -8.55
N ARG A 152 -10.46 -17.84 -7.79
CA ARG A 152 -10.90 -19.15 -8.31
C ARG A 152 -12.18 -19.01 -9.13
N ASP A 153 -13.17 -18.31 -8.60
CA ASP A 153 -14.44 -18.07 -9.30
C ASP A 153 -14.21 -17.36 -10.65
N SER A 154 -13.16 -16.52 -10.74
CA SER A 154 -12.73 -15.86 -11.98
C SER A 154 -12.01 -16.77 -13.01
N GLU A 155 -11.63 -18.00 -12.65
CA GLU A 155 -11.11 -19.03 -13.57
C GLU A 155 -12.22 -19.97 -14.04
N ASP A 156 -13.19 -20.25 -13.17
CA ASP A 156 -14.27 -21.22 -13.42
C ASP A 156 -15.44 -20.67 -14.25
N GLY A 157 -15.42 -19.38 -14.60
CA GLY A 157 -16.26 -18.80 -15.66
C GLY A 157 -17.63 -18.24 -15.23
N GLU A 158 -17.97 -18.29 -13.94
CA GLU A 158 -19.20 -17.70 -13.40
C GLU A 158 -19.03 -16.18 -13.17
N SER A 159 -19.53 -15.39 -14.12
CA SER A 159 -19.48 -13.93 -14.05
C SER A 159 -20.51 -13.35 -13.08
N PHE A 160 -20.11 -13.10 -11.84
CA PHE A 160 -20.96 -12.36 -10.90
C PHE A 160 -21.17 -10.89 -11.33
N PRO A 161 -22.40 -10.37 -11.28
CA PRO A 161 -22.70 -9.01 -11.72
C PRO A 161 -22.10 -7.98 -10.76
N VAL A 162 -21.24 -7.12 -11.29
CA VAL A 162 -20.76 -5.93 -10.58
C VAL A 162 -21.92 -4.94 -10.46
N ALA A 163 -22.52 -4.83 -9.28
CA ALA A 163 -23.55 -3.83 -9.02
C ALA A 163 -22.96 -2.41 -9.18
N GLY A 164 -23.40 -1.68 -10.21
CA GLY A 164 -22.95 -0.30 -10.46
C GLY A 164 -22.79 0.13 -11.93
N ALA A 165 -23.23 -0.66 -12.91
CA ALA A 165 -23.23 -0.25 -14.33
C ALA A 165 -24.66 -0.03 -14.86
N GLU A 166 -25.14 1.21 -14.77
CA GLU A 166 -26.32 1.65 -15.54
C GLU A 166 -26.00 1.60 -17.05
N PRO A 167 -26.92 1.12 -17.91
CA PRO A 167 -26.64 0.93 -19.33
C PRO A 167 -26.98 2.15 -20.19
N GLY A 168 -26.14 2.42 -21.20
CA GLY A 168 -26.61 2.97 -22.47
C GLY A 168 -26.15 4.38 -22.86
N ALA A 169 -25.13 4.43 -23.72
CA ALA A 169 -25.05 5.41 -24.81
C ALA A 169 -24.22 4.82 -25.96
N ALA A 170 -24.89 4.29 -26.98
CA ALA A 170 -24.24 3.78 -28.19
C ALA A 170 -23.77 4.92 -29.11
N ALA A 171 -22.81 4.62 -29.98
CA ALA A 171 -22.07 5.60 -30.75
C ALA A 171 -22.87 6.31 -31.86
N ALA A 172 -22.47 7.54 -32.16
CA ALA A 172 -22.58 8.14 -33.49
C ALA A 172 -21.39 9.08 -33.76
N ALA A 173 -20.61 8.77 -34.80
CA ALA A 173 -19.75 9.74 -35.48
C ALA A 173 -20.42 10.12 -36.81
N PRO A 174 -20.09 11.27 -37.41
CA PRO A 174 -19.23 11.20 -38.59
C PRO A 174 -18.18 12.31 -38.68
N ALA A 175 -17.49 12.37 -39.83
CA ALA A 175 -16.17 12.96 -40.00
C ALA A 175 -16.11 14.40 -40.57
N SER A 176 -14.93 15.01 -40.37
CA SER A 176 -14.16 15.89 -41.29
C SER A 176 -14.77 17.17 -41.88
N ALA A 177 -14.11 18.31 -41.61
CA ALA A 177 -13.86 19.39 -42.56
C ALA A 177 -12.58 20.19 -42.16
N GLU A 178 -11.89 20.80 -43.12
CA GLU A 178 -10.57 21.43 -42.97
C GLU A 178 -10.58 22.98 -42.82
N ALA A 179 -9.37 23.54 -42.66
CA ALA A 179 -8.93 24.91 -42.98
C ALA A 179 -9.37 26.05 -42.03
N SER A 180 -8.63 27.15 -41.89
CA SER A 180 -7.18 27.45 -42.08
C SER A 180 -6.88 28.85 -41.49
N GLY A 181 -5.62 29.23 -41.25
CA GLY A 181 -5.25 30.65 -41.09
C GLY A 181 -4.26 31.01 -39.96
N ALA A 182 -3.04 31.38 -40.36
CA ALA A 182 -2.21 32.54 -39.95
C ALA A 182 -2.34 33.19 -38.54
N ALA A 183 -1.30 33.81 -37.95
CA ALA A 183 0.16 33.81 -38.17
C ALA A 183 0.86 34.65 -37.06
N ALA A 184 2.18 34.44 -36.91
CA ALA A 184 3.20 35.39 -36.39
C ALA A 184 3.12 35.94 -34.94
N GLY A 185 4.28 36.08 -34.27
CA GLY A 185 4.43 37.06 -33.19
C GLY A 185 5.46 36.81 -32.07
N GLY A 186 6.77 36.93 -32.36
CA GLY A 186 7.74 37.55 -31.44
C GLY A 186 8.20 36.82 -30.16
N SER A 187 9.47 36.40 -30.13
CA SER A 187 10.28 36.37 -28.89
C SER A 187 10.79 37.80 -28.57
N PRO A 188 11.17 38.10 -27.30
CA PRO A 188 12.60 38.02 -26.97
C PRO A 188 12.96 37.65 -25.50
N ARG A 189 14.14 37.01 -25.35
CA ARG A 189 14.97 37.05 -24.11
C ARG A 189 15.77 38.37 -24.08
N PRO A 190 16.11 38.94 -22.90
CA PRO A 190 17.38 38.62 -22.21
C PRO A 190 17.22 38.64 -20.65
N ARG A 191 18.22 38.63 -19.75
CA ARG A 191 19.71 38.54 -19.80
C ARG A 191 20.22 37.65 -18.64
N ALA A 192 21.40 37.88 -18.03
CA ALA A 192 21.88 37.14 -16.85
C ALA A 192 22.84 37.93 -15.93
N ALA A 193 22.82 37.60 -14.62
CA ALA A 193 23.85 37.78 -13.57
C ALA A 193 24.23 39.23 -13.14
N PRO A 194 24.75 39.48 -11.90
CA PRO A 194 26.01 38.91 -11.40
C PRO A 194 25.99 38.33 -9.95
N ARG A 195 27.14 37.78 -9.52
CA ARG A 195 27.41 37.26 -8.16
C ARG A 195 27.93 38.35 -7.21
N ALA A 196 27.81 38.14 -5.90
CA ALA A 196 28.59 38.82 -4.86
C ALA A 196 29.21 37.80 -3.86
N ARG A 197 30.33 38.16 -3.21
CA ARG A 197 30.98 37.41 -2.11
C ARG A 197 30.73 38.11 -0.76
N GLY A 198 30.89 37.39 0.36
CA GLY A 198 30.65 37.91 1.73
C GLY A 198 31.70 38.90 2.27
N PRO A 199 31.69 39.23 3.58
CA PRO A 199 32.32 38.30 4.54
C PRO A 199 31.79 38.26 6.01
N ALA A 200 32.26 37.24 6.74
CA ALA A 200 32.67 37.18 8.16
C ALA A 200 31.71 37.42 9.37
N SER A 201 31.58 36.34 10.17
CA SER A 201 31.74 36.25 11.64
C SER A 201 30.84 37.00 12.64
N THR A 202 30.23 36.23 13.54
CA THR A 202 30.32 36.47 15.00
C THR A 202 30.22 35.16 15.79
N LYS A 203 30.96 35.07 16.90
CA LYS A 203 30.99 33.90 17.79
C LYS A 203 29.75 33.87 18.71
N ARG A 204 29.27 32.68 19.07
CA ARG A 204 28.74 32.43 20.43
C ARG A 204 29.12 31.02 20.90
N VAL A 205 29.38 30.92 22.20
CA VAL A 205 29.93 29.78 22.93
C VAL A 205 28.81 29.12 23.75
N GLN A 206 29.10 27.93 24.30
CA GLN A 206 28.33 27.13 25.28
C GLN A 206 27.36 26.11 24.64
N GLY A 207 27.34 24.85 25.09
CA GLY A 207 28.14 24.21 26.14
C GLY A 207 28.24 22.70 25.96
N GLY A 208 29.32 22.10 26.45
CA GLY A 208 29.54 20.65 26.41
C GLY A 208 28.82 19.93 27.54
N TRP A 209 28.27 18.75 27.26
CA TRP A 209 27.71 17.84 28.24
C TRP A 209 28.54 16.55 28.27
N SER A 210 29.04 16.19 29.45
CA SER A 210 29.73 14.93 29.71
C SER A 210 28.93 14.12 30.76
N PRO A 211 28.74 12.81 30.58
CA PRO A 211 28.08 11.96 31.57
C PRO A 211 29.05 11.58 32.73
N PRO A 212 28.54 11.35 33.95
CA PRO A 212 29.37 11.02 35.11
C PRO A 212 29.84 9.55 35.08
N ALA A 213 31.06 9.33 35.59
CA ALA A 213 31.62 8.00 35.82
C ALA A 213 30.89 7.28 36.98
N ARG A 214 30.79 5.95 36.88
CA ARG A 214 30.32 5.09 37.98
C ARG A 214 31.46 4.85 38.98
N ARG A 215 31.09 4.74 40.26
CA ARG A 215 31.93 4.10 41.30
C ARG A 215 31.69 2.59 41.27
#